data_AF-A0A1Q7PTP9-F1
#
_entry.id   AF-A0A1Q7PTP9-F1
#
_cell.length_a   1.000
_cell.length_b   1.000
_cell.length_c   1.000
_cell.angle_alpha   90.00
_cell.angle_beta   90.00
_cell.angle_gamma   90.00
#
_symmetry.space_group_name_H-M   'P 1'
#
loop_
_entity.id
_entity.type
_entity.pdbx_description
1 polymer ?
#
loop_
_entity_poly.entity_id
_entity_poly.type
_entity_poly.pdbx_seq_one_letter_code
_entity_poly.pdbx_strand_id
1 'polypeptide(L)' 'MWPIVSGLVDGAFTASLDEVAGAVRMLAERVRVIAEGAGALALAVALSGRAGPGKLVCIVSGGNIDASRLAEILGGKTPA' A
#
# COMPACT_ATOMS: atom_id res chain seq x y z
N MET A 1 8.21 -5.77 19.49
CA MET A 1 8.00 -4.42 18.92
C MET A 1 6.81 -3.69 19.54
N TRP A 2 5.67 -4.36 19.77
CA TRP A 2 4.44 -3.71 20.24
C TRP A 2 4.59 -2.79 21.48
N PRO A 3 5.33 -3.16 22.55
CA PRO A 3 5.51 -2.28 23.71
C PRO A 3 6.21 -0.94 23.40
N ILE A 4 7.01 -0.88 22.32
CA ILE A 4 7.68 0.34 21.89
C ILE A 4 6.72 1.21 21.05
N VAL A 5 5.91 0.56 20.20
CA VAL A 5 5.05 1.24 19.23
C VAL A 5 3.76 1.76 19.87
N SER A 6 3.19 1.07 20.87
CA SER A 6 1.85 1.37 21.39
C SER A 6 1.70 2.75 22.05
N GLY A 7 2.79 3.38 22.48
CA GLY A 7 2.81 4.75 23.01
C GLY A 7 3.17 5.83 21.97
N LEU A 8 3.48 5.43 20.73
CA LEU A 8 3.96 6.32 19.66
C LEU A 8 2.98 6.44 18.49
N VAL A 9 2.05 5.50 18.34
CA VAL A 9 1.08 5.48 17.23
C VAL A 9 -0.30 5.89 17.71
N ASP A 10 -1.01 6.67 16.89
CA ASP A 10 -2.40 7.04 17.15
C ASP A 10 -3.39 5.89 16.90
N GLY A 11 -2.99 4.90 16.08
CA GLY A 11 -3.83 3.76 15.76
C GLY A 11 -3.25 2.87 14.67
N ALA A 12 -4.08 1.94 14.20
CA ALA A 12 -3.76 1.02 13.11
C ALA A 12 -4.93 0.96 12.11
N PHE A 13 -4.58 0.77 10.84
CA PHE A 13 -5.53 0.61 9.75
C PHE A 13 -5.35 -0.76 9.08
N THR A 14 -6.40 -1.22 8.44
CA THR A 14 -6.39 -2.41 7.58
C THR A 14 -6.82 -2.02 6.18
N ALA A 15 -6.36 -2.76 5.17
CA ALA A 15 -6.77 -2.60 3.78
C ALA A 15 -7.12 -3.97 3.19
N SER A 16 -8.09 -4.01 2.28
CA SER A 16 -8.38 -5.22 1.53
C SER A 16 -7.29 -5.50 0.49
N LEU A 17 -7.20 -6.75 0.02
CA LEU A 17 -6.27 -7.10 -1.05
C LEU A 17 -6.54 -6.31 -2.34
N ASP A 18 -7.81 -6.00 -2.63
CA ASP A 18 -8.20 -5.17 -3.78
C ASP A 18 -7.69 -3.73 -3.65
N GLU A 19 -7.80 -3.14 -2.46
CA GLU A 19 -7.26 -1.80 -2.18
C GLU A 19 -5.74 -1.77 -2.34
N VAL A 20 -5.05 -2.81 -1.86
CA VAL A 20 -3.59 -2.95 -1.99
C VAL A 20 -3.18 -3.14 -3.44
N ALA A 21 -3.86 -4.00 -4.20
CA ALA A 21 -3.61 -4.17 -5.64
C ALA A 21 -3.82 -2.86 -6.41
N GLY A 22 -4.87 -2.11 -6.09
CA GLY A 22 -5.12 -0.78 -6.64
C GLY A 22 -3.98 0.20 -6.34
N ALA A 23 -3.46 0.21 -5.12
CA ALA A 23 -2.34 1.06 -4.72
C ALA A 23 -1.03 0.69 -5.42
N VAL A 24 -0.71 -0.62 -5.53
CA VAL A 24 0.45 -1.11 -6.30
C VAL A 24 0.35 -0.66 -7.76
N ARG A 25 -0.82 -0.82 -8.39
CA ARG A 25 -1.05 -0.36 -9.77
C ARG A 25 -0.85 1.14 -9.91
N MET A 26 -1.38 1.94 -8.98
CA MET A 26 -1.20 3.40 -9.00
C MET A 26 0.28 3.79 -8.88
N LEU A 27 1.05 3.17 -7.98
CA LEU A 27 2.49 3.42 -7.82
C LEU A 27 3.25 3.12 -9.12
N ALA A 28 2.97 2.00 -9.76
CA ALA A 28 3.61 1.60 -11.01
C ALA A 28 3.25 2.53 -12.18
N GLU A 29 1.96 2.84 -12.36
CA GLU A 29 1.48 3.59 -13.52
C GLU A 29 1.72 5.10 -13.42
N ARG A 30 1.60 5.67 -12.21
CA ARG A 30 1.61 7.12 -12.00
C ARG A 30 2.91 7.63 -11.39
N VAL A 31 3.53 6.84 -10.51
CA VAL A 31 4.74 7.24 -9.76
C VAL A 31 6.00 6.56 -10.31
N ARG A 32 5.84 5.54 -11.17
CA ARG A 32 6.95 4.74 -11.75
C ARG A 32 7.79 4.02 -10.68
N VAL A 33 7.16 3.67 -9.57
CA VAL A 33 7.75 2.90 -8.48
C VAL A 33 7.11 1.52 -8.45
N ILE A 34 7.93 0.47 -8.46
CA ILE A 34 7.47 -0.90 -8.27
C ILE A 34 7.48 -1.21 -6.77
N ALA A 35 6.29 -1.44 -6.22
CA ALA A 35 6.11 -1.79 -4.82
C ALA A 35 5.53 -3.19 -4.67
N GLU A 36 5.89 -3.86 -3.58
CA GLU A 36 5.19 -5.06 -3.14
C GLU A 36 3.90 -4.70 -2.40
N GLY A 37 3.05 -5.69 -2.09
CA GLY A 37 1.79 -5.46 -1.38
C GLY A 37 1.97 -4.74 -0.05
N ALA A 38 2.91 -5.18 0.79
CA ALA A 38 3.24 -4.53 2.06
C ALA A 38 3.73 -3.09 1.86
N GLY A 39 4.57 -2.85 0.84
CA GLY A 39 5.08 -1.53 0.49
C GLY A 39 4.02 -0.55 -0.01
N ALA A 40 2.85 -1.04 -0.45
CA ALA A 40 1.74 -0.21 -0.93
C ALA A 40 0.64 0.04 0.12
N LEU A 41 0.71 -0.59 1.30
CA LEU A 41 -0.35 -0.52 2.33
C LEU A 41 -0.67 0.92 2.77
N ALA A 42 0.35 1.73 3.01
CA ALA A 42 0.17 3.11 3.45
C ALA A 42 -0.62 3.92 2.40
N LEU A 43 -0.29 3.74 1.11
CA LEU A 43 -1.01 4.39 0.02
C LEU A 43 -2.44 3.87 -0.10
N ALA A 44 -2.68 2.57 0.03
CA ALA A 44 -4.02 1.98 -0.03
C ALA A 44 -4.96 2.62 1.02
N VAL A 45 -4.49 2.76 2.25
CA VAL A 45 -5.25 3.43 3.32
C VAL A 45 -5.43 4.92 3.03
N ALA A 46 -4.40 5.61 2.57
CA ALA A 46 -4.51 7.03 2.23
C ALA A 46 -5.55 7.30 1.13
N LEU A 47 -5.56 6.48 0.07
CA LEU A 47 -6.52 6.60 -1.04
C LEU A 47 -7.97 6.32 -0.63
N SER A 48 -8.18 5.47 0.39
CA SER A 48 -9.51 5.22 0.94
C SER A 48 -10.05 6.35 1.82
N GLY A 49 -9.25 7.39 2.09
CA GLY A 49 -9.62 8.52 2.95
C GLY A 49 -9.54 8.23 4.45
N ARG A 50 -9.25 6.98 4.85
CA ARG A 50 -9.17 6.56 6.26
C ARG A 50 -7.99 7.18 7.02
N ALA A 51 -6.95 7.62 6.32
CA ALA A 51 -5.80 8.31 6.93
C ALA A 51 -6.10 9.75 7.41
N GLY A 52 -7.32 10.24 7.19
CA GLY A 52 -7.73 11.59 7.57
C GLY A 52 -7.36 12.67 6.56
N PRO A 53 -7.76 13.93 6.82
CA PRO A 53 -7.53 15.05 5.93
C PRO A 53 -6.11 15.64 6.07
N GLY A 54 -5.70 16.44 5.09
CA GLY A 54 -4.46 17.22 5.13
C GLY A 54 -3.33 16.67 4.27
N LYS A 55 -2.10 17.07 4.56
CA LYS A 55 -0.91 16.57 3.85
C LYS A 55 -0.53 15.20 4.40
N LEU A 56 -0.61 14.18 3.55
CA LEU A 56 -0.28 12.80 3.91
C LEU A 56 1.08 12.40 3.33
N VAL A 57 1.84 11.63 4.10
CA VAL A 57 3.09 11.01 3.66
C VAL A 57 2.93 9.50 3.76
N CYS A 58 3.07 8.80 2.63
CA CYS A 58 3.02 7.35 2.56
C CYS A 58 4.45 6.80 2.38
N ILE A 59 4.88 5.91 3.26
CA ILE A 59 6.18 5.24 3.14
C ILE A 59 6.00 4.03 2.21
N VAL A 60 6.74 4.03 1.09
CA VAL A 60 6.88 2.84 0.23
C VAL A 60 8.08 2.05 0.72
N SER A 61 7.83 1.02 1.52
CA SER A 61 8.89 0.33 2.28
C SER A 61 9.66 -0.73 1.49
N GLY A 62 9.12 -1.23 0.38
CA GLY A 62 9.69 -2.36 -0.33
C GLY A 62 9.05 -2.62 -1.70
N GLY A 63 9.78 -3.37 -2.53
CA GLY A 63 9.44 -3.67 -3.92
C GLY A 63 9.72 -5.11 -4.33
N ASN A 64 9.82 -6.03 -3.38
CA ASN A 64 10.15 -7.43 -3.64
C ASN A 64 8.90 -8.20 -4.15
N ILE A 65 8.46 -7.86 -5.36
CA ILE A 65 7.29 -8.44 -6.02
C ILE A 65 7.70 -9.25 -7.25
N ASP A 66 7.11 -10.44 -7.39
CA ASP A 66 7.28 -11.25 -8.60
C ASP A 66 6.68 -10.55 -9.81
N ALA A 67 7.37 -10.61 -10.96
CA ALA A 67 6.90 -10.00 -12.19
C ALA A 67 5.53 -10.54 -12.64
N SER A 68 5.24 -11.82 -12.37
CA SER A 68 3.93 -12.43 -12.64
C SER A 68 2.81 -11.80 -11.82
N ARG A 69 3.01 -11.65 -10.51
CA ARG A 69 2.04 -10.99 -9.62
C ARG A 69 1.83 -9.52 -10.01
N LEU A 70 2.91 -8.81 -10.34
CA LEU A 70 2.82 -7.44 -10.81
C LEU A 70 2.01 -7.35 -12.11
N ALA A 71 2.25 -8.25 -13.08
CA ALA A 71 1.50 -8.28 -14.33
C ALA A 71 0.00 -8.53 -14.11
N GLU A 72 -0.38 -9.39 -13.16
CA GLU A 72 -1.78 -9.60 -12.77
C GLU A 72 -2.42 -8.33 -12.20
N ILE A 73 -1.72 -7.64 -11.30
CA ILE A 73 -2.18 -6.37 -10.69
C ILE A 73 -2.37 -5.28 -11.74
N LEU A 74 -1.40 -5.14 -12.65
CA LEU A 74 -1.47 -4.20 -13.77
C LEU A 74 -2.59 -4.57 -14.75
N GLY A 75 -2.88 -5.86 -14.89
CA GLY A 75 -4.04 -6.37 -15.64
C GLY A 75 -5.38 -6.16 -14.95
N GLY A 76 -5.43 -5.44 -13.83
CA GLY A 76 -6.68 -5.13 -13.11
C GLY A 76 -7.16 -6.21 -12.15
N LYS A 77 -6.35 -7.24 -11.89
CA LYS A 77 -6.72 -8.36 -11.01
C LYS A 77 -6.13 -8.18 -9.61
N THR A 78 -6.71 -8.89 -8.65
CA THR A 78 -6.15 -9.05 -7.32
C THR A 78 -5.51 -10.44 -7.24
N PRO A 79 -4.19 -10.55 -7.05
CA PRO A 79 -3.52 -11.84 -6.94
C PRO A 79 -4.03 -12.64 -5.73
N ALA A 80 -4.12 -13.96 -5.89
CA ALA A 80 -4.42 -14.90 -4.81
C ALA A 80 -3.22 -15.09 -3.84
#